data_AF-A0A0U5CFE4-F1
#
_entry.id   AF-A0A0U5CFE4-F1
#
_cell.length_a   1.000
_cell.length_b   1.000
_cell.length_c   1.000
_cell.angle_alpha   90.00
_cell.angle_beta   90.00
_cell.angle_gamma   90.00
#
_symmetry.space_group_name_H-M   'P 1'
#
loop_
_entity.id
_entity.type
_entity.pdbx_description
1 polymer ?
#
loop_
_entity_poly.entity_id
_entity_poly.type
_entity_poly.pdbx_seq_one_letter_code
_entity_poly.pdbx_strand_id
1 'polypeptide(L)'
;MVPGGRTGAAAHDPFSLGRRIDILRTGNQIAISSYLAEEDTSFHGIEVPFRNFNLALVDNVAAEYSFMTEMFSTMSFQQISRKASEVFSSIFSLGQGLAKQLVENTTDSLGVLMCVRLNQQAAFELQRRKVPVADSYINGINMLLWPRFQVIMDTHCESLKRIGTNTGRSAVSALSLAGGDDLNQSSAPHFLTQRFGQLLHGILVLSSEAGDDEPVANSLARLTTEFDGLLTKLSRIGGDAKRRERFLYNNYSLIMTIISVSGRSYCWGSANSTAGYARQVSNGTKAAL
;
A
#
# COMPACT_ATOMS: atom_id res chain seq x y z
N MET A 1 40.39 2.14 16.37
CA MET A 1 39.60 1.93 15.13
C MET A 1 38.15 2.19 15.45
N VAL A 2 37.57 3.22 14.84
CA VAL A 2 36.18 3.63 15.01
C VAL A 2 35.28 2.61 14.30
N PRO A 3 34.23 2.06 14.93
CA PRO A 3 33.20 1.35 14.20
C PRO A 3 32.33 2.40 13.50
N GLY A 4 32.37 2.40 12.17
CA GLY A 4 31.55 3.27 11.33
C GLY A 4 30.05 3.07 11.63
N GLY A 5 29.36 4.20 11.75
CA GLY A 5 27.92 4.24 11.98
C GLY A 5 27.18 3.51 10.87
N ARG A 6 26.42 2.48 11.26
CA ARG A 6 25.36 1.90 10.45
C ARG A 6 24.35 3.03 10.18
N THR A 7 24.30 3.52 8.94
CA THR A 7 23.15 4.27 8.45
C THR A 7 21.95 3.36 8.58
N GLY A 8 21.14 3.57 9.63
CA GLY A 8 20.00 2.74 9.94
C GLY A 8 19.08 2.64 8.72
N ALA A 9 18.78 1.41 8.31
CA ALA A 9 17.59 1.13 7.54
C ALA A 9 16.44 1.86 8.26
N ALA A 10 15.81 2.84 7.58
CA ALA A 10 14.76 3.63 8.17
C ALA A 10 13.74 2.68 8.79
N ALA A 11 13.51 2.81 10.10
CA ALA A 11 12.62 1.94 10.85
C ALA A 11 11.28 1.86 10.11
N HIS A 12 10.93 0.67 9.62
CA HIS A 12 9.70 0.45 8.87
C HIS A 12 8.50 0.79 9.78
N ASP A 13 7.77 1.85 9.45
CA ASP A 13 6.52 2.21 10.13
C ASP A 13 5.34 1.71 9.28
N PRO A 14 4.64 0.65 9.71
CA PRO A 14 3.55 0.03 8.94
C PRO A 14 2.38 0.99 8.63
N PHE A 15 2.27 2.09 9.37
CA PHE A 15 1.20 3.08 9.22
C PHE A 15 1.57 4.24 8.29
N SER A 16 2.84 4.32 7.88
CA SER A 16 3.35 5.38 7.02
C SER A 16 3.69 4.85 5.63
N LEU A 17 3.13 5.49 4.60
CA LEU A 17 3.37 5.09 3.21
C LEU A 17 4.82 5.40 2.77
N GLY A 18 5.38 6.53 3.21
CA GLY A 18 6.78 6.90 2.98
C GLY A 18 7.23 6.76 1.53
N ARG A 19 8.39 6.11 1.32
CA ARG A 19 8.95 5.78 -0.02
C ARG A 19 8.35 4.53 -0.64
N ARG A 20 7.52 3.77 0.09
CA ARG A 20 6.96 2.50 -0.41
C ARG A 20 6.10 2.72 -1.66
N ILE A 21 5.42 3.87 -1.74
CA ILE A 21 4.64 4.27 -2.93
C ILE A 21 5.48 4.35 -4.21
N ASP A 22 6.79 4.58 -4.10
CA ASP A 22 7.65 4.67 -5.27
C ASP A 22 7.62 3.35 -6.06
N ILE A 23 7.31 2.22 -5.41
CA ILE A 23 7.14 0.93 -6.08
C ILE A 23 6.04 0.93 -7.16
N LEU A 24 4.99 1.73 -6.97
CA LEU A 24 3.86 1.88 -7.89
C LEU A 24 4.18 2.87 -9.02
N ARG A 25 5.16 3.76 -8.79
CA ARG A 25 5.53 4.86 -9.69
C ARG A 25 6.79 4.59 -10.50
N THR A 26 7.64 3.69 -10.00
CA THR A 26 8.90 3.36 -10.62
C THR A 26 8.60 2.66 -11.93
N GLY A 27 8.75 3.40 -13.04
CA GLY A 27 8.62 2.88 -14.41
C GLY A 27 9.71 1.89 -14.82
N ASN A 28 10.50 1.39 -13.87
CA ASN A 28 11.49 0.35 -14.12
C ASN A 28 10.77 -0.99 -14.24
N GLN A 29 10.44 -1.36 -15.47
CA GLN A 29 9.68 -2.57 -15.82
C GLN A 29 10.52 -3.86 -15.73
N ILE A 30 11.68 -3.83 -15.08
CA ILE A 30 12.56 -5.00 -14.97
C ILE A 30 12.47 -5.57 -13.56
N ALA A 31 12.17 -6.87 -13.47
CA ALA A 31 12.21 -7.60 -12.22
C ALA A 31 13.65 -7.79 -11.74
N ILE A 32 13.86 -7.77 -10.43
CA ILE A 32 15.18 -8.02 -9.82
C ILE A 32 15.63 -9.44 -10.14
N SER A 33 16.91 -9.60 -10.51
CA SER A 33 17.53 -10.92 -10.75
C SER A 33 17.75 -11.68 -9.43
N SER A 34 17.67 -13.02 -9.46
CA SER A 34 17.82 -13.88 -8.27
C SER A 34 19.10 -13.57 -7.48
N TYR A 35 20.23 -13.41 -8.16
CA TYR A 35 21.51 -13.10 -7.53
C TYR A 35 21.46 -11.79 -6.73
N LEU A 36 20.85 -10.74 -7.30
CA LEU A 36 20.71 -9.45 -6.62
C LEU A 36 19.70 -9.53 -5.47
N ALA A 37 18.66 -10.36 -5.60
CA ALA A 37 17.70 -10.58 -4.52
C ALA A 37 18.30 -11.37 -3.34
N GLU A 38 19.25 -12.27 -3.61
CA GLU A 38 19.96 -13.03 -2.57
C GLU A 38 20.99 -12.19 -1.82
N GLU A 39 21.64 -11.24 -2.49
CA GLU A 39 22.59 -10.31 -1.87
C GLU A 39 21.91 -9.21 -1.05
N ASP A 40 20.63 -8.90 -1.33
CA ASP A 40 19.93 -7.81 -0.66
C ASP A 40 19.40 -8.22 0.72
N THR A 41 20.13 -7.84 1.76
CA THR A 41 19.73 -8.07 3.16
C THR A 41 18.82 -6.97 3.72
N SER A 42 18.35 -6.03 2.88
CA SER A 42 17.50 -4.92 3.33
C SER A 42 16.10 -5.40 3.70
N PHE A 43 15.47 -4.70 4.64
CA PHE A 43 14.08 -4.97 4.96
C PHE A 43 13.17 -4.51 3.82
N HIS A 44 12.30 -5.40 3.36
CA HIS A 44 11.32 -5.12 2.32
C HIS A 44 9.90 -5.40 2.81
N GLY A 45 8.98 -4.50 2.49
CA GLY A 45 7.55 -4.75 2.66
C GLY A 45 7.07 -5.84 1.69
N ILE A 46 5.87 -6.39 1.96
CA ILE A 46 5.29 -7.49 1.18
C ILE A 46 5.09 -7.16 -0.31
N GLU A 47 4.97 -5.87 -0.64
CA GLU A 47 4.80 -5.36 -1.99
C GLU A 47 6.03 -5.60 -2.89
N VAL A 48 7.23 -5.70 -2.32
CA VAL A 48 8.48 -5.86 -3.09
C VAL A 48 8.61 -7.27 -3.69
N PRO A 49 8.56 -8.37 -2.91
CA PRO A 49 8.58 -9.71 -3.49
C PRO A 49 7.34 -9.94 -4.37
N PHE A 50 6.18 -9.41 -3.96
CA PHE A 50 4.96 -9.50 -4.75
C PHE A 50 5.13 -8.86 -6.13
N ARG A 51 5.65 -7.62 -6.19
CA ARG A 51 5.89 -6.93 -7.47
C ARG A 51 6.86 -7.70 -8.35
N ASN A 52 8.04 -8.05 -7.82
CA ASN A 52 9.09 -8.62 -8.65
C ASN A 52 8.67 -9.95 -9.28
N PHE A 53 8.00 -10.80 -8.49
CA PHE A 53 7.47 -12.05 -9.01
C PHE A 53 6.39 -11.82 -10.08
N ASN A 54 5.39 -10.98 -9.79
CA ASN A 54 4.28 -10.75 -10.72
C ASN A 54 4.73 -10.05 -12.00
N LEU A 55 5.67 -9.11 -11.90
CA LEU A 55 6.24 -8.42 -13.07
C LEU A 55 6.96 -9.42 -13.99
N ALA A 56 7.86 -10.24 -13.43
CA ALA A 56 8.55 -11.28 -14.19
C ALA A 56 7.54 -12.26 -14.83
N LEU A 57 6.52 -12.67 -14.09
CA LEU A 57 5.49 -13.58 -14.58
C LEU A 57 4.71 -12.98 -15.77
N VAL A 58 4.21 -11.76 -15.62
CA VAL A 58 3.40 -11.08 -16.64
C VAL A 58 4.20 -10.83 -17.91
N ASP A 59 5.47 -10.41 -17.78
CA ASP A 59 6.33 -10.19 -18.94
C ASP A 59 6.62 -11.47 -19.71
N ASN A 60 6.96 -12.55 -19.01
CA ASN A 60 7.22 -13.84 -19.64
C ASN A 60 5.94 -14.40 -20.30
N VAL A 61 4.81 -14.39 -19.59
CA VAL A 61 3.53 -14.88 -20.13
C VAL A 61 3.12 -14.09 -21.37
N ALA A 62 3.31 -12.77 -21.36
CA ALA A 62 2.98 -11.94 -22.52
C ALA A 62 3.89 -12.20 -23.73
N ALA A 63 5.20 -12.36 -23.50
CA ALA A 63 6.16 -12.66 -24.56
C ALA A 63 5.88 -14.04 -25.17
N GLU A 64 5.72 -15.06 -24.33
CA GLU A 64 5.46 -16.44 -24.76
C GLU A 64 4.10 -16.60 -25.42
N TYR A 65 3.05 -15.93 -24.92
CA TYR A 65 1.73 -15.97 -25.58
C TYR A 65 1.78 -15.34 -26.97
N SER A 66 2.51 -14.24 -27.13
CA SER A 66 2.73 -13.59 -28.43
C SER A 66 3.49 -14.53 -29.38
N PHE A 67 4.55 -15.18 -28.88
CA PHE A 67 5.29 -16.19 -29.63
C PHE A 67 4.40 -17.36 -30.05
N MET A 68 3.60 -17.92 -29.15
CA MET A 68 2.68 -19.01 -29.46
C MET A 68 1.65 -18.61 -30.53
N THR A 69 1.17 -17.37 -30.49
CA THR A 69 0.22 -16.84 -31.47
C THR A 69 0.84 -16.72 -32.87
N GLU A 70 2.11 -16.32 -32.95
CA GLU A 70 2.85 -16.20 -34.21
C GLU A 70 3.27 -17.58 -34.77
N MET A 71 3.93 -18.39 -33.93
CA MET A 71 4.47 -19.71 -34.30
C MET A 71 3.36 -20.70 -34.69
N PHE A 72 2.22 -20.66 -33.98
CA PHE A 72 1.08 -21.54 -34.23
C PHE A 72 -0.08 -20.81 -34.90
N SER A 73 0.21 -19.89 -35.83
CA SER A 73 -0.80 -19.11 -36.56
C SER A 73 -1.83 -19.94 -37.36
N THR A 74 -1.54 -21.22 -37.60
CA THR A 74 -2.49 -22.18 -38.21
C THR A 74 -3.57 -22.67 -37.24
N MET A 75 -3.36 -22.50 -35.94
CA MET A 75 -4.33 -22.85 -34.89
C MET A 75 -5.29 -21.68 -34.61
N SER A 76 -6.50 -21.98 -34.18
CA SER A 76 -7.42 -20.94 -33.70
C SER A 76 -6.92 -20.31 -32.39
N PHE A 77 -7.22 -19.03 -32.16
CA PHE A 77 -6.90 -18.33 -30.91
C PHE A 77 -7.38 -19.07 -29.66
N GLN A 78 -8.51 -19.78 -29.74
CA GLN A 78 -9.05 -20.57 -28.63
C GLN A 78 -8.16 -21.77 -28.29
N GLN A 79 -7.64 -22.46 -29.31
CA GLN A 79 -6.71 -23.59 -29.09
C GLN A 79 -5.38 -23.12 -28.52
N ILE A 80 -4.85 -22.00 -29.03
CA ILE A 80 -3.61 -21.40 -28.53
C ILE A 80 -3.76 -20.99 -27.06
N SER A 81 -4.88 -20.34 -26.73
CA SER A 81 -5.16 -19.93 -25.35
C SER A 81 -5.29 -21.12 -24.39
N ARG A 82 -5.93 -22.22 -24.80
CA ARG A 82 -5.99 -23.45 -23.99
C ARG A 82 -4.61 -24.04 -23.73
N LYS A 83 -3.79 -24.17 -24.76
CA LYS A 83 -2.41 -24.67 -24.64
C LYS A 83 -1.56 -23.76 -23.74
N ALA A 84 -1.65 -22.44 -23.92
CA ALA A 84 -0.94 -21.48 -23.10
C ALA A 84 -1.38 -21.59 -21.62
N SER A 85 -2.68 -21.69 -21.34
CA SER A 85 -3.18 -21.92 -19.98
C SER A 85 -2.63 -23.21 -19.35
N GLU A 86 -2.53 -24.30 -20.11
CA GLU A 86 -1.95 -25.56 -19.65
C GLU A 86 -0.46 -25.39 -19.30
N VAL A 87 0.32 -24.75 -20.19
CA VAL A 87 1.75 -24.48 -19.98
C VAL A 87 2.00 -23.61 -18.75
N PHE A 88 1.21 -22.55 -18.55
CA PHE A 88 1.40 -21.61 -17.45
C PHE A 88 0.72 -22.02 -16.14
N SER A 89 -0.12 -23.05 -16.14
CA SER A 89 -0.93 -23.48 -14.99
C SER A 89 -0.10 -23.64 -13.69
N SER A 90 1.04 -24.32 -13.78
CA SER A 90 1.94 -24.54 -12.63
C SER A 90 2.55 -23.24 -12.10
N ILE A 91 2.89 -22.30 -12.97
CA ILE A 91 3.51 -21.03 -12.58
C ILE A 91 2.45 -20.08 -12.00
N PHE A 92 1.22 -20.08 -12.54
CA PHE A 92 0.09 -19.37 -11.95
C PHE A 92 -0.23 -19.90 -10.55
N SER A 93 -0.19 -21.22 -10.34
CA SER A 93 -0.34 -21.82 -9.01
C SER A 93 0.76 -21.38 -8.05
N LEU A 94 2.02 -21.37 -8.50
CA LEU A 94 3.15 -20.86 -7.72
C LEU A 94 2.94 -19.40 -7.31
N GLY A 95 2.52 -18.54 -8.24
CA GLY A 95 2.27 -17.14 -7.98
C GLY A 95 1.13 -16.89 -6.99
N GLN A 96 0.05 -17.66 -7.08
CA GLN A 96 -1.04 -17.60 -6.10
C GLN A 96 -0.59 -18.12 -4.73
N GLY A 97 0.24 -19.17 -4.70
CA GLY A 97 0.85 -19.69 -3.48
C GLY A 97 1.72 -18.66 -2.77
N LEU A 98 2.61 -17.98 -3.51
CA LEU A 98 3.44 -16.90 -2.99
C LEU A 98 2.59 -15.75 -2.46
N ALA A 99 1.62 -15.27 -3.24
CA ALA A 99 0.74 -14.19 -2.82
C ALA A 99 -0.01 -14.53 -1.54
N LYS A 100 -0.53 -15.76 -1.43
CA LYS A 100 -1.18 -16.26 -0.21
C LYS A 100 -0.24 -16.24 0.98
N GLN A 101 0.98 -16.77 0.84
CA GLN A 101 1.99 -16.79 1.92
C GLN A 101 2.36 -15.38 2.40
N LEU A 102 2.48 -14.42 1.49
CA LEU A 102 2.80 -13.03 1.83
C LEU A 102 1.68 -12.34 2.63
N VAL A 103 0.42 -12.65 2.33
CA VAL A 103 -0.72 -11.93 2.93
C VAL A 103 -1.39 -12.64 4.10
N GLU A 104 -1.22 -13.95 4.27
CA GLU A 104 -1.96 -14.76 5.25
C GLU A 104 -1.85 -14.25 6.69
N ASN A 105 -0.65 -13.82 7.11
CA ASN A 105 -0.38 -13.38 8.49
C ASN A 105 -0.06 -11.89 8.62
N THR A 106 -0.14 -11.11 7.54
CA THR A 106 0.23 -9.68 7.59
C THR A 106 -0.85 -8.83 8.24
N THR A 107 -0.45 -7.86 9.05
CA THR A 107 -1.33 -6.81 9.60
C THR A 107 -1.13 -5.47 8.90
N ASP A 108 -0.33 -5.43 7.83
CA ASP A 108 -0.02 -4.24 7.06
C ASP A 108 -1.09 -3.98 5.99
N SER A 109 -2.03 -3.10 6.30
CA SER A 109 -3.11 -2.70 5.39
C SER A 109 -2.60 -1.93 4.17
N LEU A 110 -1.56 -1.10 4.32
CA LEU A 110 -0.96 -0.34 3.22
C LEU A 110 -0.22 -1.27 2.26
N GLY A 111 0.54 -2.24 2.78
CA GLY A 111 1.22 -3.27 1.99
C GLY A 111 0.24 -4.05 1.12
N VAL A 112 -0.86 -4.54 1.70
CA VAL A 112 -1.88 -5.29 0.94
C VAL A 112 -2.53 -4.40 -0.12
N LEU A 113 -2.86 -3.15 0.22
CA LEU A 113 -3.45 -2.22 -0.73
C LEU A 113 -2.50 -1.87 -1.89
N MET A 114 -1.19 -1.76 -1.63
CA MET A 114 -0.20 -1.63 -2.70
C MET A 114 -0.15 -2.87 -3.61
N CYS A 115 -0.21 -4.08 -3.05
CA CYS A 115 -0.31 -5.30 -3.85
C CYS A 115 -1.57 -5.30 -4.74
N VAL A 116 -2.70 -4.78 -4.24
CA VAL A 116 -3.92 -4.60 -5.05
C VAL A 116 -3.66 -3.68 -6.23
N ARG A 117 -3.00 -2.52 -6.00
CA ARG A 117 -2.66 -1.58 -7.08
C ARG A 117 -1.71 -2.18 -8.11
N LEU A 118 -0.70 -2.93 -7.65
CA LEU A 118 0.20 -3.66 -8.54
C LEU A 118 -0.55 -4.69 -9.40
N ASN A 119 -1.49 -5.43 -8.81
CA ASN A 119 -2.30 -6.40 -9.54
C ASN A 119 -3.23 -5.72 -10.56
N GLN A 120 -3.78 -4.55 -10.25
CA GLN A 120 -4.56 -3.73 -11.19
C GLN A 120 -3.71 -3.21 -12.34
N GLN A 121 -2.49 -2.75 -12.08
CA GLN A 121 -1.54 -2.34 -13.13
C GLN A 121 -1.19 -3.52 -14.05
N ALA A 122 -0.92 -4.70 -13.48
CA ALA A 122 -0.69 -5.92 -14.24
C ALA A 122 -1.89 -6.32 -15.10
N ALA A 123 -3.11 -6.21 -14.57
CA ALA A 123 -4.34 -6.46 -15.32
C ALA A 123 -4.47 -5.54 -16.54
N PHE A 124 -4.24 -4.23 -16.34
CA PHE A 124 -4.28 -3.24 -17.41
C PHE A 124 -3.23 -3.52 -18.49
N GLU A 125 -2.03 -3.93 -18.09
CA GLU A 125 -0.97 -4.31 -19.00
C GLU A 125 -1.31 -5.55 -19.84
N LEU A 126 -1.83 -6.61 -19.22
CA LEU A 126 -2.27 -7.82 -19.92
C LEU A 126 -3.38 -7.52 -20.92
N GLN A 127 -4.33 -6.66 -20.56
CA GLN A 127 -5.38 -6.19 -21.47
C GLN A 127 -4.80 -5.40 -22.65
N ARG A 128 -3.88 -4.47 -22.39
CA ARG A 128 -3.20 -3.69 -23.44
C ARG A 128 -2.42 -4.60 -24.40
N ARG A 129 -1.77 -5.65 -23.88
CA ARG A 129 -1.03 -6.66 -24.66
C ARG A 129 -1.94 -7.74 -25.28
N LYS A 130 -3.25 -7.74 -24.98
CA LYS A 130 -4.25 -8.72 -25.44
C LYS A 130 -3.90 -10.17 -25.07
N VAL A 131 -3.53 -10.40 -23.81
CA VAL A 131 -3.13 -11.72 -23.29
C VAL A 131 -4.21 -12.25 -22.33
N PRO A 132 -5.30 -12.86 -22.83
CA PRO A 132 -6.44 -13.27 -22.00
C PRO A 132 -6.15 -14.48 -21.08
N VAL A 133 -5.04 -15.18 -21.32
CA VAL A 133 -4.67 -16.40 -20.60
C VAL A 133 -4.40 -16.14 -19.11
N ALA A 134 -3.91 -14.94 -18.77
CA ALA A 134 -3.58 -14.55 -17.41
C ALA A 134 -4.75 -13.91 -16.64
N ASP A 135 -5.91 -13.68 -17.27
CA ASP A 135 -7.05 -13.01 -16.61
C ASP A 135 -7.54 -13.80 -15.38
N SER A 136 -7.55 -15.14 -15.49
CA SER A 136 -7.92 -16.02 -14.37
C SER A 136 -6.94 -15.93 -13.20
N TYR A 137 -5.65 -15.77 -13.50
CA TYR A 137 -4.61 -15.58 -12.50
C TYR A 137 -4.79 -14.25 -11.76
N ILE A 138 -4.95 -13.14 -12.49
CA ILE A 138 -5.19 -11.81 -11.92
C ILE A 138 -6.42 -11.81 -11.01
N ASN A 139 -7.52 -12.43 -11.45
CA ASN A 139 -8.73 -12.55 -10.64
C ASN A 139 -8.49 -13.42 -9.39
N GLY A 140 -7.75 -14.52 -9.51
CA GLY A 140 -7.35 -15.35 -8.37
C GLY A 140 -6.56 -14.57 -7.32
N ILE A 141 -5.63 -13.71 -7.75
CA ILE A 141 -4.88 -12.81 -6.86
C ILE A 141 -5.83 -11.81 -6.17
N ASN A 142 -6.78 -11.21 -6.89
CA ASN A 142 -7.78 -10.33 -6.28
C ASN A 142 -8.62 -11.04 -5.20
N MET A 143 -8.97 -12.31 -5.42
CA MET A 143 -9.71 -13.14 -4.46
C MET A 143 -8.90 -13.47 -3.20
N LEU A 144 -7.57 -13.26 -3.19
CA LEU A 144 -6.71 -13.39 -2.00
C LEU A 144 -6.53 -12.04 -1.30
N LEU A 145 -6.29 -10.97 -2.07
CA LEU A 145 -5.93 -9.66 -1.53
C LEU A 145 -7.12 -8.95 -0.85
N TRP A 146 -8.29 -8.91 -1.50
CA TRP A 146 -9.43 -8.14 -1.00
C TRP A 146 -10.00 -8.67 0.32
N PRO A 147 -10.27 -9.98 0.47
CA PRO A 147 -10.73 -10.52 1.75
C PRO A 147 -9.71 -10.26 2.86
N ARG A 148 -8.42 -10.36 2.54
CA ARG A 148 -7.38 -10.08 3.54
C ARG A 148 -7.36 -8.63 3.97
N PHE A 149 -7.47 -7.69 3.03
CA PHE A 149 -7.56 -6.27 3.34
C PHE A 149 -8.73 -5.97 4.29
N GLN A 150 -9.90 -6.55 4.02
CA GLN A 150 -11.07 -6.40 4.89
C GLN A 150 -10.80 -6.89 6.32
N VAL A 151 -10.22 -8.09 6.48
CA VAL A 151 -9.87 -8.64 7.81
C VAL A 151 -8.92 -7.72 8.57
N ILE A 152 -7.92 -7.14 7.91
CA ILE A 152 -6.98 -6.21 8.55
C ILE A 152 -7.69 -4.92 9.00
N MET A 153 -8.56 -4.35 8.16
CA MET A 153 -9.33 -3.16 8.49
C MET A 153 -10.32 -3.40 9.64
N ASP A 154 -10.95 -4.58 9.68
CA ASP A 154 -11.79 -5.00 10.79
C ASP A 154 -10.99 -5.12 12.09
N THR A 155 -9.79 -5.72 12.02
CA THR A 155 -8.88 -5.82 13.18
C THR A 155 -8.48 -4.44 13.70
N HIS A 156 -8.25 -3.46 12.82
CA HIS A 156 -7.99 -2.07 13.21
C HIS A 156 -9.21 -1.43 13.91
N CYS A 157 -10.42 -1.66 13.39
CA CYS A 157 -11.66 -1.19 14.02
C CYS A 157 -11.84 -1.80 15.43
N GLU A 158 -11.63 -3.10 15.57
CA GLU A 158 -11.71 -3.81 16.86
C GLU A 158 -10.66 -3.30 17.85
N SER A 159 -9.45 -3.00 17.38
CA SER A 159 -8.38 -2.43 18.20
C SER A 159 -8.80 -1.06 18.76
N LEU A 160 -9.40 -0.19 17.95
CA LEU A 160 -9.92 1.11 18.39
C LEU A 160 -11.08 0.95 19.40
N LYS A 161 -12.00 0.01 19.15
CA LYS A 161 -13.09 -0.30 20.08
C LYS A 161 -12.59 -0.75 21.44
N ARG A 162 -11.64 -1.69 21.45
CA ARG A 162 -11.03 -2.24 22.67
C ARG A 162 -10.31 -1.18 23.49
N ILE A 163 -9.61 -0.25 22.83
CA ILE A 163 -9.03 0.91 23.51
C ILE A 163 -10.14 1.76 24.12
N GLY A 164 -11.20 2.05 23.35
CA GLY A 164 -12.34 2.85 23.79
C GLY A 164 -13.10 2.28 24.99
N THR A 165 -13.22 0.95 25.11
CA THR A 165 -13.86 0.29 26.26
C THR A 165 -12.97 0.24 27.49
N ASN A 166 -11.65 0.19 27.32
CA ASN A 166 -10.68 0.06 28.42
C ASN A 166 -10.21 1.41 28.97
N THR A 167 -10.86 2.52 28.62
CA THR A 167 -10.50 3.92 28.97
C THR A 167 -10.56 4.28 30.47
N GLY A 168 -10.48 3.31 31.39
CA GLY A 168 -10.14 3.57 32.79
C GLY A 168 -8.76 4.22 32.93
N ARG A 169 -8.47 4.79 34.11
CA ARG A 169 -7.25 5.57 34.43
C ARG A 169 -5.92 4.90 34.02
N SER A 170 -5.89 3.57 33.88
CA SER A 170 -4.72 2.78 33.49
C SER A 170 -4.45 2.76 31.96
N ALA A 171 -5.47 2.83 31.10
CA ALA A 171 -5.28 2.79 29.65
C ALA A 171 -4.80 4.14 29.08
N VAL A 172 -5.22 5.25 29.69
CA VAL A 172 -4.70 6.58 29.36
C VAL A 172 -3.20 6.65 29.71
N SER A 173 -2.79 6.10 30.86
CA SER A 173 -1.36 5.96 31.21
C SER A 173 -0.60 5.01 30.29
N ALA A 174 -1.21 3.94 29.78
CA ALA A 174 -0.58 3.06 28.79
C ALA A 174 -0.38 3.75 27.42
N LEU A 175 -1.27 4.67 27.07
CA LEU A 175 -1.10 5.57 25.92
C LEU A 175 -0.05 6.66 26.20
N SER A 176 0.18 7.01 27.47
CA SER A 176 1.27 7.89 27.95
C SER A 176 2.63 7.20 28.08
N LEU A 177 2.74 5.87 28.05
CA LEU A 177 4.04 5.19 28.17
C LEU A 177 4.95 5.40 26.94
N ALA A 178 4.45 6.04 25.88
CA ALA A 178 5.24 6.50 24.74
C ALA A 178 5.62 8.00 24.80
N GLY A 179 5.17 8.74 25.82
CA GLY A 179 5.49 10.16 26.02
C GLY A 179 5.05 10.57 27.42
N GLY A 180 6.02 10.91 28.27
CA GLY A 180 5.94 10.97 29.74
C GLY A 180 4.79 11.75 30.39
N ASP A 181 4.87 11.82 31.73
CA ASP A 181 3.82 12.12 32.72
C ASP A 181 3.01 13.44 32.58
N ASP A 182 3.24 14.23 31.54
CA ASP A 182 2.64 15.57 31.32
C ASP A 182 1.27 15.57 30.59
N LEU A 183 0.71 14.40 30.28
CA LEU A 183 -0.52 14.28 29.46
C LEU A 183 -1.83 14.52 30.23
N ASN A 184 -1.82 14.58 31.57
CA ASN A 184 -3.00 14.99 32.34
C ASN A 184 -3.34 16.50 32.16
N GLN A 185 -2.45 17.26 31.51
CA GLN A 185 -2.65 18.69 31.25
C GLN A 185 -2.49 19.09 29.77
N SER A 186 -2.00 18.19 28.91
CA SER A 186 -1.63 18.58 27.56
C SER A 186 -2.77 18.38 26.57
N SER A 187 -3.18 19.47 25.92
CA SER A 187 -4.09 19.45 24.76
C SER A 187 -3.39 18.99 23.47
N ALA A 188 -2.22 18.35 23.61
CA ALA A 188 -1.38 17.91 22.50
C ALA A 188 -2.05 16.76 21.72
N PRO A 189 -1.78 16.64 20.41
CA PRO A 189 -2.35 15.57 19.61
C PRO A 189 -1.89 14.21 20.13
N HIS A 190 -2.85 13.29 20.28
CA HIS A 190 -2.55 11.95 20.76
C HIS A 190 -1.68 11.21 19.71
N PHE A 191 -0.69 10.42 20.14
CA PHE A 191 0.16 9.63 19.22
C PHE A 191 -0.66 8.74 18.26
N LEU A 192 -1.75 8.17 18.76
CA LEU A 192 -2.75 7.45 17.97
C LEU A 192 -3.39 8.30 16.85
N THR A 193 -3.62 9.60 17.07
CA THR A 193 -4.13 10.54 16.06
C THR A 193 -3.13 10.73 14.93
N GLN A 194 -1.83 10.79 15.26
CA GLN A 194 -0.78 10.84 14.24
C GLN A 194 -0.76 9.55 13.41
N ARG A 195 -0.77 8.37 14.06
CA ARG A 195 -0.80 7.08 13.36
C ARG A 195 -2.04 6.90 12.49
N PHE A 196 -3.22 7.27 13.00
CA PHE A 196 -4.46 7.25 12.25
C PHE A 196 -4.39 8.20 11.04
N GLY A 197 -3.90 9.42 11.24
CA GLY A 197 -3.72 10.40 10.17
C GLY A 197 -2.77 9.89 9.07
N GLN A 198 -1.66 9.24 9.43
CA GLN A 198 -0.71 8.66 8.48
C GLN A 198 -1.33 7.50 7.68
N LEU A 199 -2.06 6.60 8.35
CA LEU A 199 -2.74 5.48 7.70
C LEU A 199 -3.84 5.98 6.76
N LEU A 200 -4.70 6.87 7.25
CA LEU A 200 -5.78 7.49 6.47
C LEU A 200 -5.22 8.16 5.22
N HIS A 201 -4.16 8.96 5.39
CA HIS A 201 -3.47 9.58 4.29
C HIS A 201 -2.91 8.54 3.29
N GLY A 202 -2.27 7.47 3.77
CA GLY A 202 -1.74 6.41 2.92
C GLY A 202 -2.83 5.73 2.07
N ILE A 203 -3.97 5.42 2.68
CA ILE A 203 -5.13 4.84 1.99
C ILE A 203 -5.68 5.82 0.96
N LEU A 204 -5.86 7.10 1.30
CA LEU A 204 -6.38 8.12 0.37
C LEU A 204 -5.47 8.29 -0.86
N VAL A 205 -4.15 8.31 -0.67
CA VAL A 205 -3.20 8.39 -1.79
C VAL A 205 -3.33 7.16 -2.68
N LEU A 206 -3.39 5.97 -2.09
CA LEU A 206 -3.55 4.73 -2.84
C LEU A 206 -4.92 4.62 -3.51
N SER A 207 -5.94 5.32 -3.03
CA SER A 207 -7.29 5.33 -3.61
C SER A 207 -7.53 6.44 -4.64
N SER A 208 -6.56 7.31 -4.90
CA SER A 208 -6.75 8.45 -5.82
C SER A 208 -7.01 8.05 -7.28
N GLU A 209 -6.52 6.88 -7.70
CA GLU A 209 -6.70 6.32 -9.06
C GLU A 209 -7.67 5.13 -9.08
N ALA A 210 -8.38 4.90 -7.97
CA ALA A 210 -9.28 3.77 -7.78
C ALA A 210 -10.67 4.02 -8.37
N GLY A 211 -11.37 2.95 -8.74
CA GLY A 211 -12.79 3.02 -9.08
C GLY A 211 -13.68 3.17 -7.83
N ASP A 212 -14.85 3.80 -8.00
CA ASP A 212 -15.80 4.09 -6.92
C ASP A 212 -16.35 2.84 -6.21
N ASP A 213 -16.31 1.67 -6.86
CA ASP A 213 -16.90 0.41 -6.35
C ASP A 213 -15.98 -0.41 -5.42
N GLU A 214 -14.80 0.10 -5.06
CA GLU A 214 -13.87 -0.65 -4.22
C GLU A 214 -14.29 -0.69 -2.74
N PRO A 215 -14.08 -1.81 -2.03
CA PRO A 215 -14.47 -1.94 -0.62
C PRO A 215 -13.70 -1.01 0.33
N VAL A 216 -12.66 -0.33 -0.17
CA VAL A 216 -11.80 0.58 0.59
C VAL A 216 -12.60 1.71 1.23
N ALA A 217 -13.52 2.34 0.50
CA ALA A 217 -14.31 3.47 1.00
C ALA A 217 -15.17 3.06 2.21
N ASN A 218 -15.85 1.91 2.13
CA ASN A 218 -16.68 1.39 3.21
C ASN A 218 -15.86 1.04 4.45
N SER A 219 -14.71 0.37 4.27
CA SER A 219 -13.81 0.06 5.39
C SER A 219 -13.22 1.31 6.04
N LEU A 220 -12.88 2.33 5.24
CA LEU A 220 -12.35 3.59 5.74
C LEU A 220 -13.40 4.41 6.50
N ALA A 221 -14.64 4.46 6.00
CA ALA A 221 -15.75 5.13 6.67
C ALA A 221 -16.04 4.51 8.06
N ARG A 222 -16.03 3.17 8.13
CA ARG A 222 -16.16 2.44 9.40
C ARG A 222 -15.02 2.76 10.35
N LEU A 223 -13.77 2.69 9.90
CA LEU A 223 -12.60 2.99 10.73
C LEU A 223 -12.62 4.44 11.26
N THR A 224 -13.01 5.40 10.42
CA THR A 224 -13.13 6.81 10.79
C THR A 224 -14.21 7.01 11.85
N THR A 225 -15.37 6.36 11.70
CA THR A 225 -16.46 6.40 12.68
C THR A 225 -16.01 5.87 14.05
N GLU A 226 -15.26 4.77 14.09
CA GLU A 226 -14.72 4.22 15.34
C GLU A 226 -13.68 5.13 15.98
N PHE A 227 -12.84 5.77 15.17
CA PHE A 227 -11.84 6.73 15.64
C PHE A 227 -12.50 8.00 16.22
N ASP A 228 -13.52 8.55 15.56
CA ASP A 228 -14.29 9.69 16.05
C ASP A 228 -15.01 9.35 17.37
N GLY A 229 -15.55 8.14 17.46
CA GLY A 229 -16.14 7.60 18.69
C GLY A 229 -15.11 7.53 19.84
N LEU A 230 -13.89 7.09 19.54
CA LEU A 230 -12.79 7.06 20.52
C LEU A 230 -12.40 8.47 20.97
N LEU A 231 -12.15 9.40 20.05
CA LEU A 231 -11.82 10.79 20.39
C LEU A 231 -12.91 11.43 21.23
N THR A 232 -14.18 11.20 20.90
CA THR A 232 -15.32 11.71 21.67
C THR A 232 -15.31 11.17 23.11
N LYS A 233 -15.03 9.87 23.31
CA LYS A 233 -14.92 9.28 24.66
C LYS A 233 -13.75 9.87 25.44
N LEU A 234 -12.57 9.96 24.84
CA LEU A 234 -11.38 10.54 25.48
C LEU A 234 -11.58 12.01 25.84
N SER A 235 -12.25 12.78 24.98
CA SER A 235 -12.54 14.19 25.21
C SER A 235 -13.43 14.44 26.44
N ARG A 236 -14.24 13.45 26.86
CA ARG A 236 -15.07 13.51 28.08
C ARG A 236 -14.25 13.28 29.35
N ILE A 237 -13.10 12.63 29.27
CA ILE A 237 -12.18 12.40 30.40
C ILE A 237 -11.46 13.70 30.77
N GLY A 238 -11.18 14.56 29.79
CA GLY A 238 -10.46 15.84 29.96
C GLY A 238 -11.20 16.97 30.70
N GLY A 239 -12.39 16.70 31.26
CA GLY A 239 -13.15 17.67 32.06
C GLY A 239 -13.95 18.69 31.23
N ASP A 240 -13.76 19.98 31.54
CA ASP A 240 -14.60 21.10 31.10
C ASP A 240 -14.91 21.15 29.59
N ALA A 241 -16.09 21.68 29.25
CA ALA A 241 -16.56 21.80 27.86
C ALA A 241 -15.57 22.54 26.94
N LYS A 242 -14.92 23.60 27.43
CA LYS A 242 -13.91 24.35 26.67
C LYS A 242 -12.63 23.53 26.41
N ARG A 243 -12.23 22.68 27.34
CA ARG A 243 -11.06 21.79 27.16
C ARG A 243 -11.38 20.67 26.18
N ARG A 244 -12.61 20.13 26.26
CA ARG A 244 -13.12 19.13 25.33
C ARG A 244 -13.09 19.63 23.87
N GLU A 245 -13.60 20.83 23.63
CA GLU A 245 -13.62 21.43 22.29
C GLU A 245 -12.21 21.65 21.73
N ARG A 246 -11.31 22.21 22.54
CA ARG A 246 -9.90 22.40 22.16
C ARG A 246 -9.18 21.08 21.86
N PHE A 247 -9.44 20.04 22.65
CA PHE A 247 -8.88 18.71 22.42
C PHE A 247 -9.31 18.14 21.07
N LEU A 248 -10.61 18.19 20.76
CA LEU A 248 -11.12 17.71 19.48
C LEU A 248 -10.56 18.52 18.30
N TYR A 249 -10.58 19.85 18.42
CA TYR A 249 -10.01 20.74 17.40
C TYR A 249 -8.55 20.41 17.10
N ASN A 250 -7.70 20.24 18.12
CA ASN A 250 -6.29 19.95 17.93
C ASN A 250 -6.06 18.62 17.22
N ASN A 251 -6.82 17.57 17.57
CA ASN A 251 -6.68 16.26 16.93
C ASN A 251 -7.16 16.26 15.47
N TYR A 252 -8.33 16.85 15.18
CA TYR A 252 -8.81 16.96 13.79
C TYR A 252 -7.94 17.89 12.95
N SER A 253 -7.46 18.99 13.52
CA SER A 253 -6.52 19.90 12.85
C SER A 253 -5.22 19.18 12.48
N LEU A 254 -4.71 18.29 13.35
CA LEU A 254 -3.54 17.48 13.00
C LEU A 254 -3.84 16.54 11.82
N ILE A 255 -4.96 15.81 11.86
CA ILE A 255 -5.34 14.91 10.76
C ILE A 255 -5.46 15.67 9.43
N MET A 256 -6.17 16.80 9.43
CA MET A 256 -6.28 17.66 8.26
C MET A 256 -4.91 18.14 7.77
N THR A 257 -4.00 18.49 8.69
CA THR A 257 -2.64 18.90 8.35
C THR A 257 -1.87 17.74 7.69
N ILE A 258 -1.92 16.53 8.25
CA ILE A 258 -1.24 15.36 7.69
C ILE A 258 -1.73 15.06 6.28
N ILE A 259 -3.05 15.07 6.06
CA ILE A 259 -3.65 14.82 4.75
C ILE A 259 -3.29 15.94 3.76
N SER A 260 -3.40 17.21 4.17
CA SER A 260 -3.18 18.37 3.29
C SER A 260 -1.71 18.59 2.93
N VAL A 261 -0.79 18.49 3.89
CA VAL A 261 0.64 18.69 3.69
C VAL A 261 1.21 17.58 2.81
N SER A 262 0.81 16.34 3.08
CA SER A 262 1.29 15.21 2.30
C SER A 262 0.70 15.22 0.89
N GLY A 263 -0.57 15.61 0.71
CA GLY A 263 -1.18 15.84 -0.60
C GLY A 263 -0.46 16.89 -1.46
N ARG A 264 0.03 17.99 -0.85
CA ARG A 264 0.87 18.98 -1.54
C ARG A 264 2.21 18.44 -1.99
N SER A 265 2.87 17.61 -1.17
CA SER A 265 4.10 16.91 -1.57
C SER A 265 3.88 15.95 -2.75
N TYR A 266 2.72 15.30 -2.85
CA TYR A 266 2.40 14.45 -4.01
C TYR A 266 2.14 15.27 -5.28
N CYS A 267 1.45 16.41 -5.19
CA CYS A 267 1.29 17.32 -6.33
C CYS A 267 2.65 17.86 -6.81
N TRP A 268 3.54 18.25 -5.90
CA TRP A 268 4.88 18.73 -6.25
C TRP A 268 5.79 17.61 -6.79
N GLY A 269 5.74 16.41 -6.21
CA GLY A 269 6.52 15.25 -6.67
C GLY A 269 6.08 14.73 -8.04
N SER A 270 4.77 14.72 -8.32
CA SER A 270 4.23 14.36 -9.63
C SER A 270 4.65 15.37 -10.71
N ALA A 271 4.58 16.68 -10.40
CA ALA A 271 5.04 17.75 -11.28
C ALA A 271 6.55 17.68 -11.58
N ASN A 272 7.38 17.32 -10.60
CA ASN A 272 8.82 17.13 -10.80
C ASN A 272 9.16 15.87 -11.60
N SER A 273 8.39 14.78 -11.46
CA SER A 273 8.59 13.55 -12.24
C SER A 273 8.25 13.75 -13.72
N THR A 274 7.16 14.49 -14.01
CA THR A 274 6.82 14.90 -15.39
C THR A 274 7.81 15.91 -15.96
N ALA A 275 8.32 16.85 -15.15
CA ALA A 275 9.36 17.79 -15.58
C ALA A 275 10.72 17.12 -15.82
N GLY A 276 11.07 16.08 -15.04
CA GLY A 276 12.27 15.27 -15.22
C GLY A 276 12.25 14.47 -16.53
N TYR A 277 11.11 13.86 -16.85
CA TYR A 277 10.89 13.16 -18.11
C TYR A 277 10.97 14.12 -19.31
N ALA A 278 10.35 15.30 -19.22
CA ALA A 278 10.42 16.33 -20.27
C ALA A 278 11.86 16.85 -20.51
N ARG A 279 12.69 16.96 -19.45
CA ARG A 279 14.12 17.33 -19.58
C ARG A 279 14.96 16.24 -20.23
N GLN A 280 14.70 14.96 -19.96
CA GLN A 280 15.41 13.85 -20.62
C GLN A 280 15.08 13.77 -22.12
N VAL A 281 13.82 13.99 -22.49
CA VAL A 281 13.40 14.02 -23.92
C VAL A 281 14.02 15.21 -24.66
N SER A 282 14.09 16.40 -24.03
CA SER A 282 14.71 17.59 -24.63
C SER A 282 16.24 17.49 -24.77
N ASN A 283 16.92 16.76 -23.91
CA ASN A 283 18.37 16.56 -24.01
C ASN A 283 18.73 15.46 -25.03
N GLY A 284 17.87 14.47 -25.23
CA GLY A 284 18.03 13.46 -26.29
C GLY A 284 17.88 14.01 -27.71
N THR A 285 17.06 15.05 -27.91
CA THR A 285 16.88 15.70 -29.22
C THR A 285 18.03 16.64 -29.61
N LYS A 286 18.82 17.13 -28.64
CA LYS A 286 20.00 17.96 -28.91
C LYS A 286 21.29 17.17 -29.19
N ALA A 287 21.27 15.84 -29.00
CA ALA A 287 22.40 14.98 -29.32
C ALA A 287 22.26 14.29 -30.71
N ALA A 288 21.16 14.57 -31.43
CA ALA A 288 20.84 13.98 -32.74
C ALA A 288 20.80 15.00 -33.90
N LEU A 289 21.37 16.18 -33.70
CA LEU A 289 21.65 17.21 -34.71
C LEU A 289 23.10 17.68 -34.56
#